data_AF-A0A011NI43-F1
#
_entry.id   AF-A0A011NI43-F1
#
_cell.length_a   1.000
_cell.length_b   1.000
_cell.length_c   1.000
_cell.angle_alpha   90.00
_cell.angle_beta   90.00
_cell.angle_gamma   90.00
#
_symmetry.space_group_name_H-M   'P 1'
#
loop_
_entity.id
_entity.type
_entity.pdbx_description
1 polymer ?
#
loop_
_entity_poly.entity_id
_entity_poly.type
_entity_poly.pdbx_seq_one_letter_code
_entity_poly.pdbx_strand_id
1 'polypeptide(L)'
;MIPVLDMPIGLLPIIMVATMILQTKLNPTPPDPIQAKVMLMMPYIFGIMFFWFPSGLVLYWVVNNILSIAQQWQITRMIESGGKAANDSKV
;
A
#
# COMPACT_ATOMS: atom_id res chain seq x y z
N MET A 1 -15.80 9.74 -26.45
CA MET A 1 -16.91 8.91 -25.95
C MET A 1 -17.09 7.75 -26.91
N ILE A 2 -16.87 6.51 -26.49
CA ILE A 2 -17.13 5.32 -27.30
C ILE A 2 -18.32 4.59 -26.66
N PRO A 3 -19.41 4.27 -27.39
CA PRO A 3 -20.73 4.02 -26.79
C PRO A 3 -20.94 2.62 -26.19
N VAL A 4 -19.87 1.86 -25.95
CA VAL A 4 -19.94 0.49 -25.38
C VAL A 4 -19.25 0.41 -24.01
N LEU A 5 -18.47 1.42 -23.65
CA LEU A 5 -17.64 1.46 -22.44
C LEU A 5 -17.86 2.81 -21.73
N ASP A 6 -18.74 2.85 -20.73
CA ASP A 6 -18.79 3.91 -19.70
C ASP A 6 -17.55 3.85 -18.77
N MET A 7 -16.36 3.68 -19.35
CA MET A 7 -15.10 3.60 -18.61
C MET A 7 -14.41 4.96 -18.66
N PRO A 8 -14.54 5.83 -17.63
CA PRO A 8 -13.55 6.87 -17.44
C PRO A 8 -12.20 6.17 -17.28
N ILE A 9 -11.14 6.71 -17.88
CA ILE A 9 -9.78 6.23 -17.66
C ILE A 9 -9.57 6.17 -16.14
N GLY A 10 -9.55 4.96 -15.58
CA GLY A 10 -9.74 4.76 -14.16
C GLY A 10 -8.55 5.33 -13.39
N LEU A 11 -8.71 6.51 -12.78
CA LEU A 11 -7.74 7.06 -11.83
C LEU A 11 -7.52 6.10 -10.65
N LEU A 12 -8.51 5.24 -10.34
CA LEU A 12 -8.51 4.32 -9.22
C LEU A 12 -7.36 3.27 -9.27
N PRO A 13 -7.15 2.50 -10.35
CA PRO A 13 -5.96 1.64 -10.47
C PRO A 13 -4.62 2.37 -10.28
N ILE A 14 -4.51 3.62 -10.74
CA ILE A 14 -3.30 4.42 -10.57
C ILE A 14 -3.09 4.77 -9.09
N ILE A 15 -4.15 5.24 -8.42
CA ILE A 15 -4.14 5.53 -6.98
C ILE A 15 -3.82 4.26 -6.19
N MET A 16 -4.39 3.12 -6.60
CA MET A 16 -4.14 1.83 -5.99
C MET A 16 -2.65 1.45 -6.06
N VAL A 17 -2.03 1.52 -7.23
CA VAL A 17 -0.59 1.25 -7.38
C VAL A 17 0.23 2.18 -6.49
N ALA A 18 -0.10 3.47 -6.46
CA ALA A 18 0.59 4.44 -5.61
C ALA A 18 0.48 4.08 -4.11
N THR A 19 -0.73 3.72 -3.64
CA THR A 19 -0.94 3.31 -2.24
C THR A 19 -0.20 2.01 -1.90
N MET A 20 -0.17 1.04 -2.83
CA MET A 20 0.56 -0.21 -2.64
C MET A 20 2.07 0.02 -2.55
N ILE A 21 2.64 0.89 -3.41
CA ILE A 21 4.05 1.25 -3.34
C ILE A 21 4.37 1.92 -2.00
N LEU A 22 3.51 2.82 -1.52
CA LEU A 22 3.67 3.47 -0.22
C LEU A 22 3.66 2.43 0.91
N GLN A 23 2.72 1.48 0.88
CA GLN A 23 2.63 0.40 1.85
C GLN A 23 3.86 -0.49 1.83
N THR A 24 4.36 -0.89 0.66
CA THR A 24 5.60 -1.70 0.52
C THR A 24 6.81 -0.99 1.12
N LYS A 25 6.90 0.34 1.01
CA LYS A 25 7.99 1.12 1.61
C LYS A 25 7.92 1.22 3.14
N LEU A 26 6.72 1.11 3.71
CA LEU A 26 6.53 1.09 5.17
C LEU A 26 6.78 -0.30 5.78
N ASN A 27 6.74 -1.35 4.95
CA ASN A 27 7.03 -2.70 5.40
C ASN A 27 8.54 -2.94 5.47
N PRO A 28 9.03 -3.70 6.46
CA PRO A 28 10.43 -4.08 6.54
C PRO A 28 10.86 -4.82 5.27
N THR A 29 12.01 -4.45 4.70
CA THR A 29 12.56 -5.15 3.54
C THR A 29 12.93 -6.59 3.92
N PRO A 30 12.50 -7.61 3.16
CA PRO A 30 12.91 -8.98 3.41
C PRO A 30 14.44 -9.15 3.35
N PRO A 31 15.02 -10.07 4.16
CA PRO A 31 16.45 -10.32 4.15
C PRO A 31 16.95 -10.99 2.86
N ASP A 32 16.07 -11.67 2.12
CA ASP A 32 16.39 -12.33 0.86
C ASP A 32 16.20 -11.39 -0.36
N PRO A 33 17.21 -11.25 -1.25
CA PRO A 33 17.16 -10.34 -2.39
C PRO A 33 16.15 -10.73 -3.48
N ILE A 34 15.79 -12.01 -3.60
CA ILE A 34 14.76 -12.48 -4.55
C ILE A 34 13.38 -12.10 -4.01
N GLN A 35 13.13 -12.32 -2.72
CA GLN A 35 11.85 -11.96 -2.10
C GLN A 35 11.59 -10.45 -2.17
N ALA A 36 12.62 -9.63 -1.94
CA ALA A 36 12.52 -8.17 -2.07
C ALA A 36 12.13 -7.74 -3.49
N LYS A 37 12.74 -8.33 -4.52
CA LYS A 37 12.39 -8.04 -5.93
C LYS A 37 10.94 -8.41 -6.24
N VAL A 38 10.46 -9.55 -5.76
CA VAL A 38 9.06 -9.97 -5.95
C VAL A 38 8.10 -8.99 -5.28
N MET A 39 8.37 -8.56 -4.05
CA MET A 39 7.53 -7.57 -3.36
C MET A 39 7.48 -6.23 -4.07
N LEU A 40 8.57 -5.80 -4.71
CA LEU A 40 8.60 -4.58 -5.51
C LEU A 40 7.80 -4.71 -6.82
N MET A 41 7.72 -5.91 -7.41
CA MET A 41 6.96 -6.14 -8.64
C MET A 41 5.45 -6.29 -8.40
N MET A 42 5.05 -6.78 -7.23
CA MET A 42 3.64 -7.04 -6.88
C MET A 42 2.70 -5.85 -7.11
N PRO A 43 3.00 -4.62 -6.66
CA PRO A 43 2.13 -3.46 -6.88
C PRO A 43 1.81 -3.20 -8.36
N TYR A 44 2.78 -3.43 -9.26
CA TYR A 44 2.60 -3.21 -10.69
C TYR A 44 1.75 -4.31 -11.32
N ILE A 45 1.98 -5.56 -10.93
CA ILE A 45 1.18 -6.71 -11.37
C ILE A 45 -0.28 -6.52 -10.98
N PHE A 46 -0.54 -6.20 -9.71
CA PHE A 46 -1.88 -5.91 -9.21
C PHE A 46 -2.49 -4.67 -9.89
N GLY A 47 -1.71 -3.61 -10.09
CA GLY A 47 -2.16 -2.40 -10.80
C GLY A 47 -2.68 -2.65 -12.21
N ILE A 48 -1.93 -3.44 -12.98
CA ILE A 48 -2.32 -3.83 -14.34
C ILE A 48 -3.53 -4.76 -14.28
N MET A 49 -3.51 -5.76 -13.40
CA MET A 49 -4.63 -6.71 -13.24
C MET A 49 -5.93 -5.98 -12.87
N PHE A 50 -5.91 -5.05 -11.92
CA PHE A 50 -7.10 -4.31 -11.47
C PHE A 50 -7.65 -3.33 -12.50
N PHE A 51 -6.93 -3.06 -13.58
CA PHE A 51 -7.44 -2.26 -14.70
C PHE A 51 -8.67 -2.91 -15.37
N TRP A 52 -8.77 -4.24 -15.33
CA TRP A 52 -9.89 -5.00 -15.91
C TRP A 52 -10.98 -5.36 -14.89
N PHE A 53 -10.88 -4.90 -13.64
CA PHE A 53 -11.84 -5.22 -12.59
C PHE A 53 -12.89 -4.11 -12.39
N PRO A 54 -14.09 -4.46 -11.87
CA PRO A 54 -15.11 -3.47 -11.52
C PRO A 54 -14.60 -2.41 -10.53
N SER A 55 -14.92 -1.15 -10.78
CA SER A 55 -14.42 0.00 -10.00
C SER A 55 -14.79 -0.04 -8.52
N GLY A 56 -15.94 -0.61 -8.15
CA GLY A 56 -16.34 -0.78 -6.75
C GLY A 56 -15.39 -1.67 -5.93
N LEU A 57 -14.89 -2.75 -6.54
CA LEU A 57 -13.90 -3.63 -5.88
C LEU A 57 -12.56 -2.90 -5.72
N VAL A 58 -12.13 -2.17 -6.75
CA VAL A 58 -10.88 -1.40 -6.72
C VAL A 58 -10.95 -0.31 -5.66
N LEU A 59 -12.08 0.41 -5.56
CA LEU A 59 -12.29 1.43 -4.53
C LEU A 59 -12.24 0.84 -3.13
N TYR A 60 -12.89 -0.30 -2.89
CA TYR A 60 -12.81 -1.02 -1.62
C TYR A 60 -11.34 -1.30 -1.24
N TRP A 61 -10.55 -1.81 -2.19
CA TRP A 61 -9.13 -2.08 -1.97
C TRP A 61 -8.32 -0.83 -1.66
N VAL A 62 -8.54 0.27 -2.39
CA VAL A 62 -7.87 1.55 -2.16
C VAL A 62 -8.15 2.05 -0.74
N VAL A 63 -9.42 2.06 -0.32
CA VAL A 63 -9.82 2.52 1.01
C VAL A 63 -9.17 1.64 2.09
N ASN A 64 -9.20 0.31 1.93
CA ASN A 64 -8.58 -0.60 2.88
C ASN A 64 -7.05 -0.38 2.99
N ASN A 65 -6.34 -0.26 1.86
CA ASN A 65 -4.91 0.01 1.87
C ASN A 65 -4.55 1.31 2.59
N ILE A 66 -5.32 2.38 2.37
CA ILE A 66 -5.10 3.67 3.05
C ILE A 66 -5.30 3.52 4.56
N LEU A 67 -6.37 2.83 4.99
CA LEU A 67 -6.62 2.58 6.41
C LEU A 67 -5.50 1.74 7.04
N SER A 68 -5.04 0.68 6.36
CA SER A 68 -3.92 -0.15 6.84
C SER A 68 -2.62 0.65 6.96
N ILE A 69 -2.33 1.54 6.00
CA ILE A 69 -1.17 2.45 6.07
C ILE A 69 -1.28 3.39 7.27
N ALA A 70 -2.46 3.98 7.50
CA ALA A 70 -2.69 4.86 8.64
C ALA A 70 -2.53 4.13 9.98
N GLN A 71 -3.06 2.91 10.07
CA GLN A 71 -2.88 2.02 11.23
C GLN A 71 -1.40 1.69 11.46
N GLN A 72 -0.69 1.25 10.41
CA GLN A 72 0.73 0.92 10.49
C GLN A 72 1.55 2.11 10.99
N TRP A 73 1.29 3.30 10.44
CA TRP A 73 1.96 4.53 10.84
C TRP A 73 1.75 4.86 12.32
N GLN A 74 0.52 4.71 12.81
CA GLN A 74 0.20 4.94 14.22
C GLN A 74 0.91 3.92 15.13
N ILE A 75 0.93 2.64 14.76
CA ILE A 75 1.62 1.58 15.52
C ILE A 75 3.13 1.84 15.58
N THR A 76 3.76 2.16 14.45
CA THR A 76 5.19 2.48 14.40
C THR A 76 5.54 3.64 15.34
N ARG A 77 4.74 4.72 15.35
CA ARG A 77 4.95 5.84 16.28
C ARG A 77 4.80 5.45 17.75
N MET A 78 3.83 4.61 18.07
CA MET A 78 3.64 4.13 19.45
C MET A 78 4.85 3.33 19.92
N ILE A 79 5.36 2.43 19.09
CA ILE A 79 6.55 1.61 19.38
C ILE A 79 7.79 2.51 19.60
N GLU A 80 8.02 3.50 18.73
CA GLU A 80 9.14 4.44 18.87
C GLU A 80 9.07 5.27 20.16
N SER A 81 7.88 5.75 20.53
CA SER A 81 7.69 6.53 21.76
C SER A 81 7.92 5.69 23.02
N GLY A 82 7.46 4.44 23.04
CA GLY A 82 7.71 3.49 24.12
C GLY A 82 9.19 3.11 24.25
N GLY A 83 9.89 2.94 23.11
CA GLY A 83 11.32 2.67 23.07
C GLY A 83 12.18 3.82 23.62
N LYS A 84 11.83 5.08 23.31
CA LYS A 84 12.51 6.26 23.88
C LYS A 84 12.34 6.35 25.40
N ALA A 85 11.12 6.21 25.91
CA ALA A 85 10.85 6.25 27.35
C ALA A 85 11.58 5.14 28.15
N ALA A 86 11.75 3.96 27.55
CA ALA A 86 12.50 2.85 28.16
C ALA A 86 14.03 3.03 28.14
N ASN A 87 14.56 3.86 27.24
CA ASN A 87 15.99 4.15 27.17
C ASN A 87 16.38 5.29 28.12
N ASP A 88 15.53 6.32 28.26
CA ASP A 88 15.76 7.48 29.13
C ASP A 88 15.71 7.13 30.63
N SER A 89 15.10 6.00 30.99
CA SER A 89 15.06 5.48 32.38
C SER A 89 16.31 4.65 32.76
N LYS A 90 17.22 4.42 31.82
CA LYS A 90 18.47 3.65 32.04
C LYS A 90 19.72 4.54 32.09
N VAL A 91 19.58 5.86 32.01
CA VAL A 91 20.66 6.86 32.09
C VAL A 91 20.48 7.68 33.37
#